data_AF-A0A257M0V5-F1
#
_entry.id   AF-A0A257M0V5-F1
#
_cell.length_a   1.000
_cell.length_b   1.000
_cell.length_c   1.000
_cell.angle_alpha   90.00
_cell.angle_beta   90.00
_cell.angle_gamma   90.00
#
_symmetry.space_group_name_H-M   'P 1'
#
loop_
_entity.id
_entity.type
_entity.pdbx_description
1 polymer ?
#
loop_
_entity_poly.entity_id
_entity_poly.type
_entity_poly.pdbx_seq_one_letter_code
_entity_poly.pdbx_strand_id
1 'polypeptide(L)'
;NPARPQCQLTGVFVRELCPVFAEILQRLGRDSAWVVHGTTGDGRSVDEMSLMGSTRICKAGSYQDLVDEEVRPRDFGLVHAEVEELQGGDAVVNAAILQDILSGRETGPKRDMVLLNAGAAIACCGLADDIGEGISIAREVILNGGALDRLKRLQQAAR
;
A
#
# COMPACT_ATOMS: atom_id res chain seq x y z
N ASN A 1 9.96 5.65 14.06
CA ASN A 1 9.38 4.34 14.41
C ASN A 1 10.29 3.67 15.45
N PRO A 2 9.83 3.48 16.71
CA PRO A 2 10.61 2.86 17.77
C PRO A 2 11.15 1.45 17.43
N ALA A 3 10.46 0.71 16.56
CA ALA A 3 10.87 -0.62 16.11
C ALA A 3 12.02 -0.61 15.09
N ARG A 4 12.43 0.58 14.60
CA ARG A 4 13.53 0.78 13.62
C ARG A 4 13.45 -0.19 12.43
N PRO A 5 12.36 -0.16 11.64
CA PRO A 5 12.20 -1.08 10.52
C PRO A 5 13.27 -0.83 9.46
N GLN A 6 13.76 -1.92 8.86
CA GLN A 6 14.70 -1.87 7.74
C GLN A 6 14.03 -1.36 6.46
N CYS A 7 12.78 -1.79 6.22
CA CYS A 7 12.01 -1.40 5.05
C CYS A 7 10.77 -0.61 5.47
N GLN A 8 10.44 0.46 4.74
CA GLN A 8 9.33 1.34 5.09
C GLN A 8 8.67 1.95 3.85
N LEU A 9 7.40 1.61 3.63
CA LEU A 9 6.48 2.35 2.74
C LEU A 9 5.78 3.44 3.56
N THR A 10 5.69 4.66 3.06
CA THR A 10 5.06 5.79 3.78
C THR A 10 4.33 6.72 2.82
N GLY A 11 3.06 6.99 3.12
CA GLY A 11 2.29 8.00 2.42
C GLY A 11 2.57 9.41 2.91
N VAL A 12 2.51 10.39 2.00
CA VAL A 12 2.57 11.82 2.34
C VAL A 12 1.45 12.60 1.65
N PHE A 13 0.86 13.53 2.39
CA PHE A 13 -0.24 14.35 1.89
C PHE A 13 0.20 15.38 0.83
N VAL A 14 1.44 15.87 0.89
CA VAL A 14 1.97 16.90 -0.03
C VAL A 14 2.94 16.25 -1.01
N ARG A 15 2.65 16.33 -2.31
CA ARG A 15 3.40 15.66 -3.39
C ARG A 15 4.89 16.02 -3.42
N GLU A 16 5.21 17.27 -3.10
CA GLU A 16 6.56 17.81 -3.10
C GLU A 16 7.42 17.25 -1.95
N LEU A 17 6.79 16.68 -0.92
CA LEU A 17 7.50 16.09 0.22
C LEU A 17 8.00 14.66 -0.05
N CYS A 18 7.55 13.98 -1.10
CA CYS A 18 7.99 12.61 -1.41
C CYS A 18 9.53 12.44 -1.42
N PRO A 19 10.30 13.21 -2.21
CA PRO A 19 11.75 13.03 -2.26
C PRO A 19 12.43 13.38 -0.93
N VAL A 20 11.95 14.42 -0.24
CA VAL A 20 12.50 14.86 1.06
C VAL A 20 12.30 13.77 2.12
N PHE A 21 11.11 13.16 2.18
CA PHE A 21 10.85 12.08 3.12
C PHE A 21 11.64 10.82 2.78
N ALA A 22 11.82 10.48 1.50
CA ALA A 22 12.60 9.33 1.08
C ALA A 22 14.06 9.47 1.55
N GLU A 23 14.65 10.66 1.36
CA GLU A 23 15.99 10.97 1.84
C GLU A 23 16.08 10.93 3.38
N ILE A 24 15.10 11.51 4.10
CA ILE A 24 15.06 11.46 5.56
C ILE A 24 15.02 10.01 6.05
N LEU A 25 14.18 9.16 5.48
CA LEU A 25 14.07 7.76 5.87
C LEU A 25 15.36 6.99 5.61
N GLN A 26 16.01 7.21 4.47
CA GLN A 26 17.34 6.65 4.18
C GLN A 26 18.38 7.10 5.21
N ARG A 27 18.46 8.40 5.53
CA ARG A 27 19.37 8.95 6.55
C ARG A 27 19.10 8.40 7.95
N LEU A 28 17.85 8.03 8.24
CA LEU A 28 17.45 7.35 9.47
C LEU A 28 17.67 5.83 9.41
N GLY A 29 18.38 5.32 8.39
CA GLY A 29 18.87 3.95 8.31
C GLY A 29 17.90 2.92 7.72
N ARG A 30 16.97 3.33 6.86
CA ARG A 30 16.13 2.37 6.12
C ARG A 30 16.93 1.82 4.94
N ASP A 31 17.02 0.50 4.85
CA ASP A 31 17.61 -0.21 3.71
C ASP A 31 16.73 -0.05 2.45
N SER A 32 15.42 0.10 2.64
CA SER A 32 14.45 0.43 1.57
C SER A 32 13.38 1.38 2.11
N ALA A 33 13.30 2.57 1.54
CA ALA A 33 12.34 3.60 1.88
C ALA A 33 11.55 4.00 0.63
N TRP A 34 10.25 3.74 0.63
CA TRP A 34 9.36 4.12 -0.45
C TRP A 34 8.37 5.15 0.09
N VAL A 35 8.32 6.31 -0.55
CA VAL A 35 7.41 7.40 -0.18
C VAL A 35 6.42 7.64 -1.30
N VAL A 36 5.14 7.58 -0.98
CA VAL A 36 4.06 7.61 -1.96
C VAL A 36 3.15 8.80 -1.76
N HIS A 37 2.67 9.34 -2.87
CA HIS A 37 1.61 10.33 -2.90
C HIS A 37 0.67 9.98 -4.05
N GLY A 38 -0.53 9.52 -3.69
CA GLY A 38 -1.58 9.22 -4.63
C GLY A 38 -2.47 10.43 -4.90
N THR A 39 -3.19 10.37 -6.01
CA THR A 39 -4.27 11.32 -6.34
C THR A 39 -5.56 10.57 -6.64
N THR A 40 -6.68 11.26 -6.48
CA THR A 40 -7.98 10.86 -7.04
C THR A 40 -8.14 11.37 -8.48
N GLY A 41 -9.21 10.94 -9.16
CA GLY A 41 -9.48 11.32 -10.55
C GLY A 41 -9.83 12.80 -10.69
N ASP A 42 -10.36 13.40 -9.62
CA ASP A 42 -10.62 14.83 -9.48
C ASP A 42 -9.43 15.63 -8.90
N GLY A 43 -8.26 15.00 -8.72
CA GLY A 43 -7.00 15.66 -8.36
C GLY A 43 -6.80 15.93 -6.86
N ARG A 44 -7.65 15.40 -5.98
CA ARG A 44 -7.40 15.43 -4.53
C ARG A 44 -6.26 14.50 -4.15
N SER A 45 -5.53 14.88 -3.11
CA SER A 45 -4.39 14.10 -2.60
C SER A 45 -4.83 12.98 -1.66
N VAL A 46 -4.16 11.84 -1.78
CA VAL A 46 -4.27 10.71 -0.83
C VAL A 46 -2.88 10.23 -0.44
N ASP A 47 -2.70 9.90 0.84
CA ASP A 47 -1.43 9.46 1.43
C ASP A 47 -1.26 7.94 1.34
N GLU A 48 -1.51 7.38 0.15
CA GLU A 48 -1.37 5.96 -0.16
C GLU A 48 -1.19 5.74 -1.67
N MET A 49 -0.91 4.50 -2.07
CA MET A 49 -1.06 4.10 -3.46
C MET A 49 -2.54 4.22 -3.87
N SER A 50 -2.82 4.87 -4.99
CA SER A 50 -4.20 5.18 -5.40
C SER A 50 -4.70 4.32 -6.56
N LEU A 51 -5.90 3.74 -6.39
CA LEU A 51 -6.72 3.21 -7.48
C LEU A 51 -7.52 4.27 -8.24
N MET A 52 -7.61 5.47 -7.67
CA MET A 52 -8.45 6.55 -8.18
C MET A 52 -7.67 7.50 -9.10
N GLY A 53 -6.36 7.33 -9.27
CA GLY A 53 -5.54 8.28 -10.01
C GLY A 53 -4.07 7.86 -10.08
N SER A 54 -3.18 8.81 -10.37
CA SER A 54 -1.75 8.55 -10.39
C SER A 54 -1.18 8.46 -8.98
N THR A 55 -0.08 7.73 -8.82
CA THR A 55 0.74 7.77 -7.61
C THR A 55 2.17 8.10 -7.97
N ARG A 56 2.73 9.15 -7.36
CA ARG A 56 4.17 9.40 -7.37
C ARG A 56 4.83 8.52 -6.31
N ILE A 57 5.94 7.87 -6.65
CA ILE A 57 6.73 7.04 -5.74
C ILE A 57 8.17 7.57 -5.75
N CYS A 58 8.65 7.99 -4.58
CA CYS A 58 10.07 8.28 -4.37
C CYS A 58 10.69 7.16 -3.53
N LYS A 59 11.67 6.48 -4.12
CA LYS A 59 12.35 5.30 -3.62
C LYS A 59 13.78 5.68 -3.25
N ALA A 60 14.23 5.32 -2.05
CA ALA A 60 15.60 5.51 -1.59
C ALA A 60 16.02 4.34 -0.70
N GLY A 61 17.31 4.17 -0.44
CA GLY A 61 17.80 3.12 0.44
C GLY A 61 19.19 2.61 0.07
N SER A 62 19.56 1.49 0.68
CA SER A 62 20.79 0.74 0.36
C SER A 62 20.56 -0.24 -0.80
N TYR A 63 19.31 -0.67 -1.01
CA TYR A 63 18.96 -1.68 -2.02
C TYR A 63 18.73 -1.10 -3.43
N GLN A 64 18.57 0.21 -3.54
CA GLN A 64 18.25 0.87 -4.81
C GLN A 64 18.71 2.33 -4.77
N ASP A 65 19.09 2.85 -5.94
CA ASP A 65 19.36 4.27 -6.12
C ASP A 65 18.08 5.11 -5.94
N LEU A 66 18.25 6.43 -5.82
CA LEU A 66 17.12 7.35 -5.77
C LEU A 66 16.30 7.22 -7.06
N VAL A 67 15.06 6.76 -6.94
CA VAL A 67 14.10 6.69 -8.05
C VAL A 67 12.90 7.57 -7.73
N ASP A 68 12.43 8.30 -8.73
CA ASP A 68 11.26 9.17 -8.66
C ASP A 68 10.40 8.88 -9.89
N GLU A 69 9.31 8.14 -9.68
CA GLU A 69 8.45 7.63 -10.74
C GLU A 69 6.99 7.99 -10.49
N GLU A 70 6.18 7.94 -11.56
CA GLU A 70 4.74 8.05 -11.47
C GLU A 70 4.10 6.80 -12.09
N VAL A 71 3.18 6.19 -11.36
CA VAL A 71 2.45 4.99 -11.77
C VAL A 71 0.94 5.22 -11.72
N ARG A 72 0.20 4.34 -12.39
CA ARG A 72 -1.27 4.32 -12.45
C ARG A 72 -1.79 2.90 -12.26
N PRO A 73 -3.07 2.71 -11.86
CA PRO A 73 -3.65 1.38 -11.64
C PRO A 73 -3.47 0.42 -12.81
N ARG A 74 -3.65 0.93 -14.03
CA ARG A 74 -3.51 0.16 -15.28
C ARG A 74 -2.12 -0.44 -15.49
N ASP A 75 -1.08 0.15 -14.92
CA ASP A 75 0.30 -0.35 -15.05
C ASP A 75 0.47 -1.69 -14.33
N PHE A 76 -0.47 -2.03 -13.42
CA PHE A 76 -0.53 -3.29 -12.68
C PHE A 76 -1.74 -4.15 -13.08
N GLY A 77 -2.39 -3.84 -14.21
CA GLY A 77 -3.61 -4.53 -14.65
C GLY A 77 -4.83 -4.30 -13.75
N LEU A 78 -4.82 -3.27 -12.89
CA LEU A 78 -5.95 -2.90 -12.04
C LEU A 78 -6.83 -1.85 -12.73
N VAL A 79 -8.11 -1.90 -12.42
CA VAL A 79 -9.11 -0.97 -12.97
C VAL A 79 -9.15 0.29 -12.11
N HIS A 80 -9.28 1.44 -12.77
CA HIS A 80 -9.53 2.71 -12.08
C HIS A 80 -10.84 2.63 -11.28
N ALA A 81 -10.81 3.14 -10.05
CA ALA A 81 -11.99 3.20 -9.19
C ALA A 81 -12.42 4.65 -8.97
N GLU A 82 -13.72 4.88 -8.91
CA GLU A 82 -14.28 6.15 -8.46
C GLU A 82 -14.18 6.26 -6.92
N VAL A 83 -14.19 7.49 -6.41
CA VAL A 83 -14.01 7.76 -4.98
C VAL A 83 -15.11 7.10 -4.14
N GLU A 84 -16.33 7.08 -4.67
CA GLU A 84 -17.51 6.50 -4.03
C GLU A 84 -17.40 4.98 -3.86
N GLU A 85 -16.70 4.28 -4.76
CA GLU A 85 -16.49 2.83 -4.68
C GLU A 85 -15.55 2.46 -3.52
N LEU A 86 -14.66 3.38 -3.15
CA LEU A 86 -13.66 3.18 -2.11
C LEU A 86 -14.06 3.80 -0.77
N GLN A 87 -15.12 4.62 -0.73
CA GLN A 87 -15.58 5.28 0.47
C GLN A 87 -15.88 4.31 1.62
N GLY A 88 -15.23 4.52 2.77
CA GLY A 88 -15.51 3.81 4.02
C GLY A 88 -16.77 4.33 4.73
N GLY A 89 -17.11 3.72 5.84
CA GLY A 89 -18.18 4.15 6.75
C GLY A 89 -17.67 4.45 8.15
N ASP A 90 -18.52 4.20 9.14
CA ASP A 90 -18.12 4.21 10.54
C ASP A 90 -17.21 3.02 10.90
N ALA A 91 -16.81 2.93 12.17
CA ALA A 91 -15.91 1.87 12.63
C ALA A 91 -16.48 0.46 12.45
N VAL A 92 -17.80 0.27 12.59
CA VAL A 92 -18.44 -1.05 12.44
C VAL A 92 -18.47 -1.45 10.98
N VAL A 93 -18.84 -0.51 10.10
CA VAL A 93 -18.83 -0.71 8.65
C VAL A 93 -17.42 -1.01 8.15
N ASN A 94 -16.41 -0.22 8.55
CA ASN A 94 -15.03 -0.44 8.12
C ASN A 94 -14.45 -1.76 8.64
N ALA A 95 -14.83 -2.20 9.84
CA ALA A 95 -14.44 -3.50 10.36
C ALA A 95 -15.05 -4.67 9.55
N ALA A 96 -16.29 -4.52 9.07
CA ALA A 96 -16.92 -5.51 8.18
C ALA A 96 -16.22 -5.54 6.81
N ILE A 97 -16.00 -4.38 6.20
CA ILE A 97 -15.26 -4.24 4.93
C ILE A 97 -13.88 -4.90 5.02
N LEU A 98 -13.11 -4.60 6.07
CA LEU A 98 -11.79 -5.21 6.28
C LEU A 98 -11.88 -6.74 6.36
N GLN A 99 -12.84 -7.27 7.12
CA GLN A 99 -13.02 -8.72 7.22
C GLN A 99 -13.45 -9.36 5.91
N ASP A 100 -14.29 -8.69 5.12
CA ASP A 100 -14.71 -9.16 3.80
C ASP A 100 -13.52 -9.20 2.82
N ILE A 101 -12.65 -8.18 2.85
CA ILE A 101 -11.39 -8.16 2.08
C ILE A 101 -10.48 -9.31 2.51
N LEU A 102 -10.14 -9.41 3.80
CA LEU A 102 -9.17 -10.39 4.29
C LEU A 102 -9.66 -11.84 4.19
N SER A 103 -10.98 -12.06 4.16
CA SER A 103 -11.60 -13.38 3.94
C SER A 103 -11.74 -13.75 2.47
N GLY A 104 -11.46 -12.82 1.54
CA GLY A 104 -11.63 -13.02 0.11
C GLY A 104 -13.09 -12.90 -0.39
N ARG A 105 -14.03 -12.46 0.46
CA ARG A 105 -15.43 -12.22 0.06
C ARG A 105 -15.59 -10.97 -0.80
N GLU A 106 -14.88 -9.89 -0.45
CA GLU A 106 -14.81 -8.69 -1.28
C GLU A 106 -13.93 -8.96 -2.49
N THR A 107 -14.43 -8.68 -3.69
CA THR A 107 -13.72 -8.96 -4.95
C THR A 107 -13.59 -7.76 -5.88
N GLY A 108 -14.10 -6.59 -5.48
CA GLY A 108 -14.08 -5.33 -6.21
C GLY A 108 -13.01 -4.33 -5.72
N PRO A 109 -13.21 -3.03 -6.00
CA PRO A 109 -12.19 -1.99 -5.85
C PRO A 109 -11.57 -1.87 -4.45
N LYS A 110 -12.35 -2.10 -3.40
CA LYS A 110 -11.86 -2.05 -2.01
C LYS A 110 -10.76 -3.09 -1.74
N ARG A 111 -10.93 -4.32 -2.25
CA ARG A 111 -9.89 -5.35 -2.17
C ARG A 111 -8.68 -4.94 -3.02
N ASP A 112 -8.92 -4.48 -4.24
CA ASP A 112 -7.84 -4.14 -5.16
C ASP A 112 -6.97 -2.97 -4.63
N MET A 113 -7.55 -2.03 -3.89
CA MET A 113 -6.82 -0.96 -3.20
C MET A 113 -5.88 -1.51 -2.13
N VAL A 114 -6.35 -2.49 -1.36
CA VAL A 114 -5.54 -3.20 -0.37
C VAL A 114 -4.44 -4.00 -1.05
N LEU A 115 -4.73 -4.68 -2.15
CA LEU A 115 -3.74 -5.44 -2.91
C LEU A 115 -2.63 -4.53 -3.47
N LEU A 116 -2.99 -3.36 -4.01
CA LEU A 116 -2.02 -2.40 -4.53
C LEU A 116 -1.06 -1.91 -3.43
N ASN A 117 -1.60 -1.48 -2.29
CA ASN A 117 -0.78 -0.99 -1.17
C ASN A 117 0.04 -2.11 -0.51
N ALA A 118 -0.55 -3.29 -0.33
CA ALA A 118 0.16 -4.46 0.21
C ALA A 118 1.26 -4.93 -0.75
N GLY A 119 1.00 -4.96 -2.06
CA GLY A 119 1.97 -5.32 -3.08
C GLY A 119 3.15 -4.35 -3.12
N ALA A 120 2.89 -3.05 -3.04
CA ALA A 120 3.95 -2.04 -2.91
C ALA A 120 4.77 -2.23 -1.63
N ALA A 121 4.14 -2.59 -0.50
CA ALA A 121 4.85 -2.87 0.74
C ALA A 121 5.71 -4.14 0.67
N ILE A 122 5.23 -5.21 0.02
CA ILE A 122 5.96 -6.47 -0.20
C ILE A 122 7.19 -6.22 -1.10
N ALA A 123 7.02 -5.50 -2.21
CA ALA A 123 8.10 -5.12 -3.11
C ALA A 123 9.12 -4.20 -2.41
N CYS A 124 8.65 -3.22 -1.63
CA CYS A 124 9.51 -2.37 -0.80
C CYS A 124 10.37 -3.21 0.17
N CYS A 125 9.86 -4.34 0.67
CA CYS A 125 10.60 -5.23 1.54
C CYS A 125 11.59 -6.16 0.80
N GLY A 126 11.68 -6.11 -0.53
CA GLY A 126 12.51 -7.01 -1.33
C GLY A 126 11.99 -8.45 -1.36
N LEU A 127 10.70 -8.65 -1.07
CA LEU A 127 10.03 -9.96 -1.11
C LEU A 127 9.36 -10.23 -2.47
N ALA A 128 9.43 -9.26 -3.38
CA ALA A 128 9.01 -9.31 -4.77
C ALA A 128 9.92 -8.38 -5.58
N ASP A 129 10.17 -8.72 -6.84
CA ASP A 129 11.00 -7.96 -7.77
C ASP A 129 10.32 -6.64 -8.17
N ASP A 130 8.99 -6.61 -8.22
CA ASP A 130 8.20 -5.42 -8.51
C ASP A 130 6.83 -5.41 -7.80
N ILE A 131 6.10 -4.30 -7.95
CA ILE A 131 4.78 -4.11 -7.34
C ILE A 131 3.75 -5.13 -7.89
N GLY A 132 3.84 -5.52 -9.16
CA GLY A 132 2.91 -6.47 -9.79
C GLY A 132 3.07 -7.89 -9.23
N GLU A 133 4.31 -8.35 -9.03
CA GLU A 133 4.59 -9.59 -8.29
C GLU A 133 4.13 -9.46 -6.84
N GLY A 134 4.41 -8.34 -6.17
CA GLY A 134 3.92 -8.07 -4.82
C GLY A 134 2.39 -8.16 -4.70
N ILE A 135 1.64 -7.63 -5.68
CA ILE A 135 0.17 -7.74 -5.76
C ILE A 135 -0.24 -9.21 -5.89
N SER A 136 0.48 -9.99 -6.68
CA SER A 136 0.21 -11.42 -6.86
C SER A 136 0.38 -12.20 -5.56
N ILE A 137 1.47 -11.95 -4.82
CA ILE A 137 1.70 -12.52 -3.48
C ILE A 137 0.60 -12.10 -2.51
N ALA A 138 0.26 -10.80 -2.44
CA ALA A 138 -0.79 -10.30 -1.56
C ALA A 138 -2.15 -10.96 -1.85
N ARG A 139 -2.45 -11.18 -3.15
CA ARG A 139 -3.67 -11.85 -3.59
C ARG A 139 -3.70 -13.30 -3.14
N GLU A 140 -2.61 -14.04 -3.30
CA GLU A 140 -2.52 -15.42 -2.84
C GLU A 140 -2.74 -15.54 -1.33
N VAL A 141 -2.14 -14.64 -0.53
CA VAL A 141 -2.28 -14.62 0.94
C VAL A 141 -3.73 -14.34 1.38
N ILE A 142 -4.50 -13.56 0.62
CA ILE A 142 -5.94 -13.41 0.86
C ILE A 142 -6.69 -14.69 0.47
N LEU A 143 -6.43 -15.23 -0.73
CA LEU A 143 -7.16 -16.38 -1.27
C LEU A 143 -6.96 -17.66 -0.44
N ASN A 144 -5.76 -17.87 0.11
CA ASN A 144 -5.48 -19.03 0.96
C ASN A 144 -5.93 -18.84 2.42
N GLY A 145 -6.53 -17.69 2.76
CA GLY A 145 -7.04 -17.38 4.10
C GLY A 145 -5.97 -16.94 5.11
N GLY A 146 -4.70 -16.86 4.72
CA GLY A 146 -3.59 -16.48 5.59
C GLY A 146 -3.72 -15.06 6.13
N ALA A 147 -4.28 -14.14 5.35
CA ALA A 147 -4.53 -12.76 5.76
C ALA A 147 -5.52 -12.68 6.95
N LEU A 148 -6.67 -13.36 6.84
CA LEU A 148 -7.67 -13.41 7.90
C LEU A 148 -7.16 -14.16 9.14
N ASP A 149 -6.44 -15.27 8.96
CA ASP A 149 -5.83 -16.00 10.08
C ASP A 149 -4.85 -15.11 10.86
N ARG A 150 -4.06 -14.28 10.16
CA ARG A 150 -3.15 -13.33 10.81
C ARG A 150 -3.89 -12.31 11.69
N LEU A 151 -5.01 -11.77 11.22
CA LEU A 151 -5.85 -10.87 12.02
C LEU A 151 -6.39 -11.57 13.28
N LYS A 152 -6.90 -12.81 13.15
CA LYS A 152 -7.41 -13.59 14.29
C LYS A 152 -6.32 -13.85 15.34
N ARG A 153 -5.10 -14.20 14.90
CA ARG A 153 -3.95 -14.37 15.81
C ARG A 153 -3.59 -13.07 16.52
N LEU A 154 -3.63 -11.93 15.83
CA LEU A 154 -3.39 -10.62 16.46
C LEU A 154 -4.44 -10.31 17.52
N GLN A 155 -5.73 -10.56 17.24
CA GLN A 155 -6.82 -10.39 18.20
C GLN A 155 -6.68 -11.29 19.44
N GLN A 156 -6.11 -12.50 19.28
CA GLN A 156 -5.83 -13.39 20.40
C GLN A 156 -4.66 -12.90 21.26
N ALA A 157 -3.62 -12.37 20.64
CA ALA A 157 -2.43 -11.89 21.35
C ALA A 157 -2.64 -10.53 22.04
N ALA A 158 -3.59 -9.72 21.57
CA ALA A 158 -3.92 -8.42 22.14
C ALA A 158 -4.95 -8.47 23.29
N ARG A 159 -5.44 -9.66 23.63
CA ARG A 159 -6.29 -9.92 24.80
C ARG A 159 -5.44 -10.28 26.00
#